data_AF-A0A1S4ER30-F1
#
_entry.id   AF-A0A1S4ER30-F1
#
_cell.length_a   1.000
_cell.length_b   1.000
_cell.length_c   1.000
_cell.angle_alpha   90.00
_cell.angle_beta   90.00
_cell.angle_gamma   90.00
#
_symmetry.space_group_name_H-M   'P 1'
#
loop_
_entity.id
_entity.type
_entity.pdbx_description
1 polymer ?
#
loop_
_entity_poly.entity_id
_entity_poly.type
_entity_poly.pdbx_seq_one_letter_code
_entity_poly.pdbx_strand_id
1 'polypeptide(L)'
;MECLQPCDKTLECDHPCKKRCKDKCGDCNVLVDKIIPECGHTVNMKCKTIPNVKLCQSACQKLLPCGHACSKKCNEVCTPIFECSVLVLHSSVQSLCPHPDVLVPCKYGKQSTEKLQDLSLKNCRQPCAETLLCGHTCTGTCGECQQKRFHKVCNEQCERIHICGHRCRLDCSSPCPPCEARCSYKCRHMTCKRSCNERCNPCYDECSWQCKHETCRMSCSEFCKRRRCYKACQMELKCGHQCIGFCSEPCPDKCRFCDEDEVSSEYFGTEKKPNAKFVLLEDCGHFFESDGLEIYLGIRQNPHESRKMDTEISVKTCPKCKKPIVSTLRFMNNIRFIQRNIGHVKMLQKKLMTNKPFLQQKLDLILKIRTIEKSNLIIAGKYVFLYIFRYTDLL
;
A
#
# COMPACT_ATOMS: atom_id res chain seq x y z
N MET A 1 -72.68 -22.00 -48.66
CA MET A 1 -71.22 -22.05 -48.40
C MET A 1 -70.83 -20.76 -47.68
N GLU A 2 -70.12 -20.85 -46.55
CA GLU A 2 -69.57 -19.67 -45.87
C GLU A 2 -68.31 -19.19 -46.59
N CYS A 3 -68.20 -17.90 -46.90
CA CYS A 3 -67.02 -17.34 -47.54
C CYS A 3 -65.83 -17.31 -46.56
N LEU A 4 -64.76 -18.04 -46.88
CA LEU A 4 -63.54 -18.14 -46.08
C LEU A 4 -62.42 -17.19 -46.52
N GLN A 5 -62.63 -16.41 -47.58
CA GLN A 5 -61.67 -15.44 -48.09
C GLN A 5 -61.50 -14.25 -47.11
N PRO A 6 -60.38 -13.49 -47.21
CA PRO A 6 -60.22 -12.23 -46.51
C PRO A 6 -61.39 -11.29 -46.81
N CYS A 7 -61.76 -10.45 -45.85
CA CYS A 7 -62.83 -9.48 -46.04
C CYS A 7 -62.33 -8.30 -46.89
N ASP A 8 -62.98 -8.04 -48.03
CA ASP A 8 -62.63 -6.91 -48.91
C ASP A 8 -63.21 -5.56 -48.45
N LYS A 9 -63.82 -5.50 -47.25
CA LYS A 9 -64.43 -4.27 -46.73
C LYS A 9 -63.38 -3.37 -46.08
N THR A 10 -63.48 -2.08 -46.37
CA THR A 10 -62.77 -1.01 -45.63
C THR A 10 -63.60 -0.58 -44.42
N LEU A 11 -62.97 -0.46 -43.25
CA LEU A 11 -63.59 0.03 -42.02
C LEU A 11 -63.79 1.56 -42.10
N GLU A 12 -64.63 2.14 -41.24
CA GLU A 12 -64.89 3.60 -41.19
C GLU A 12 -63.65 4.48 -40.96
N CYS A 13 -62.55 3.88 -40.51
CA CYS A 13 -61.25 4.54 -40.33
C CYS A 13 -60.31 4.33 -41.53
N ASP A 14 -60.89 4.04 -42.71
CA ASP A 14 -60.23 3.80 -44.00
C ASP A 14 -59.18 2.67 -44.03
N HIS A 15 -59.19 1.79 -43.02
CA HIS A 15 -58.31 0.62 -42.96
C HIS A 15 -59.00 -0.65 -43.47
N PRO A 16 -58.30 -1.54 -44.21
CA PRO A 16 -58.87 -2.79 -44.70
C PRO A 16 -59.16 -3.77 -43.55
N CYS A 17 -60.30 -4.46 -43.63
CA CYS A 17 -60.71 -5.45 -42.63
C CYS A 17 -59.82 -6.69 -42.70
N LYS A 18 -59.08 -6.97 -41.62
CA LYS A 18 -58.20 -8.16 -41.52
C LYS A 18 -58.94 -9.46 -41.12
N LYS A 19 -60.28 -9.45 -41.02
CA LYS A 19 -61.08 -10.63 -40.66
C LYS A 19 -61.50 -11.42 -41.91
N ARG A 20 -62.04 -12.62 -41.72
CA ARG A 20 -62.61 -13.43 -42.83
C ARG A 20 -63.99 -12.87 -43.21
N CYS A 21 -64.39 -13.06 -44.48
CA CYS A 21 -65.65 -12.55 -45.01
C CYS A 21 -66.89 -13.02 -44.22
N LYS A 22 -66.83 -14.20 -43.61
CA LYS A 22 -67.92 -14.71 -42.75
C LYS A 22 -68.04 -14.02 -41.39
N ASP A 23 -66.97 -13.38 -40.91
CA ASP A 23 -66.96 -12.75 -39.61
C ASP A 23 -67.46 -11.31 -39.71
N LYS A 24 -68.27 -10.86 -38.74
CA LYS A 24 -68.65 -9.44 -38.66
C LYS A 24 -67.40 -8.57 -38.53
N CYS A 25 -67.25 -7.63 -39.46
CA CYS A 25 -66.26 -6.56 -39.37
C CYS A 25 -66.41 -5.89 -38.00
N GLY A 26 -65.29 -5.66 -37.32
CA GLY A 26 -65.29 -5.02 -36.01
C GLY A 26 -64.14 -4.03 -35.94
N ASP A 27 -63.80 -3.62 -34.72
CA ASP A 27 -62.85 -2.53 -34.52
C ASP A 27 -61.50 -2.72 -35.23
N CYS A 28 -60.95 -1.60 -35.71
CA CYS A 28 -59.65 -1.58 -36.36
C CYS A 28 -58.50 -1.82 -35.37
N ASN A 29 -57.70 -2.85 -35.65
CA ASN A 29 -56.50 -3.20 -34.89
C ASN A 29 -55.19 -2.80 -35.59
N VAL A 30 -55.25 -2.01 -36.67
CA VAL A 30 -54.05 -1.45 -37.31
C VAL A 30 -53.37 -0.50 -36.33
N LEU A 31 -52.04 -0.62 -36.22
CA LEU A 31 -51.23 0.28 -35.41
C LEU A 31 -50.99 1.56 -36.18
N VAL A 32 -51.36 2.68 -35.58
CA VAL A 32 -51.20 4.03 -36.12
C VAL A 32 -50.57 4.92 -35.06
N ASP A 33 -49.81 5.90 -35.50
CA ASP A 33 -49.24 6.92 -34.62
C ASP A 33 -50.33 7.94 -34.27
N LYS A 34 -50.63 8.07 -32.98
CA LYS A 34 -51.58 9.05 -32.47
C LYS A 34 -50.90 9.97 -31.47
N ILE A 35 -51.24 11.25 -31.53
CA ILE A 35 -50.83 12.24 -30.52
C ILE A 35 -51.80 12.16 -29.35
N ILE A 36 -51.29 12.01 -28.12
CA ILE A 36 -52.10 12.09 -26.91
C ILE A 36 -52.35 13.57 -26.60
N PRO A 37 -53.61 14.08 -26.63
CA PRO A 37 -53.88 15.51 -26.46
C PRO A 37 -53.42 16.08 -25.12
N GLU A 38 -53.47 15.28 -24.05
CA GLU A 38 -53.13 15.70 -22.68
C GLU A 38 -51.63 15.94 -22.46
N CYS A 39 -50.74 15.31 -23.24
CA CYS A 39 -49.29 15.42 -23.06
C CYS A 39 -48.51 15.75 -24.34
N GLY A 40 -49.16 15.75 -25.50
CA GLY A 40 -48.56 16.07 -26.81
C GLY A 40 -47.64 14.97 -27.36
N HIS A 41 -47.48 13.83 -26.68
CA HIS A 41 -46.62 12.74 -27.15
C HIS A 41 -47.30 11.90 -28.22
N THR A 42 -46.55 11.58 -29.27
CA THR A 42 -46.93 10.59 -30.28
C THR A 42 -46.69 9.18 -29.75
N VAL A 43 -47.72 8.33 -29.81
CA VAL A 43 -47.66 6.92 -29.37
C VAL A 43 -48.24 6.02 -30.47
N ASN A 44 -47.55 4.92 -30.74
CA ASN A 44 -48.01 3.90 -31.67
C ASN A 44 -49.05 3.00 -30.99
N MET A 45 -50.30 3.02 -31.45
CA MET A 45 -51.40 2.29 -30.81
C MET A 45 -52.46 1.84 -31.82
N LYS A 46 -53.34 0.91 -31.42
CA LYS A 46 -54.42 0.43 -32.29
C LYS A 46 -55.36 1.57 -32.67
N CYS A 47 -55.77 1.63 -33.93
CA CYS A 47 -56.62 2.69 -34.47
C CYS A 47 -57.93 2.88 -33.68
N LYS A 48 -58.51 1.82 -33.12
CA LYS A 48 -59.70 1.91 -32.26
C LYS A 48 -59.46 2.53 -30.88
N THR A 49 -58.22 2.48 -30.39
CA THR A 49 -57.90 2.88 -29.02
C THR A 49 -57.88 4.40 -28.94
N ILE A 50 -58.57 4.95 -27.93
CA ILE A 50 -58.58 6.39 -27.64
C ILE A 50 -57.26 6.75 -26.96
N PRO A 51 -56.50 7.74 -27.47
CA PRO A 51 -55.29 8.22 -26.83
C PRO A 51 -55.57 8.77 -25.42
N ASN A 52 -54.83 8.32 -24.42
CA ASN A 52 -54.90 8.84 -23.06
C ASN A 52 -53.51 8.78 -22.40
N VAL A 53 -53.22 9.71 -21.47
CA VAL A 53 -51.92 9.84 -20.80
C VAL A 53 -51.45 8.55 -20.12
N LYS A 54 -52.35 7.70 -19.63
CA LYS A 54 -52.00 6.41 -19.00
C LYS A 54 -51.26 5.45 -19.94
N LEU A 55 -51.46 5.60 -21.25
CA LEU A 55 -50.81 4.81 -22.30
C LEU A 55 -49.48 5.43 -22.77
N CYS A 56 -49.10 6.60 -22.26
CA CYS A 56 -47.89 7.30 -22.66
C CYS A 56 -46.66 6.77 -21.95
N GLN A 57 -45.76 6.07 -22.66
CA GLN A 57 -44.50 5.57 -22.12
C GLN A 57 -43.29 6.47 -22.42
N SER A 58 -43.52 7.59 -23.12
CA SER A 58 -42.48 8.57 -23.45
C SER A 58 -41.89 9.20 -22.18
N ALA A 59 -40.66 9.69 -22.27
CA ALA A 59 -40.03 10.43 -21.19
C ALA A 59 -40.86 11.68 -20.82
N CYS A 60 -41.06 11.92 -19.52
CA CYS A 60 -41.79 13.09 -19.08
C CYS A 60 -40.99 14.36 -19.40
N GLN A 61 -41.62 15.29 -20.13
CA GLN A 61 -41.00 16.58 -20.51
C GLN A 61 -41.28 17.69 -19.49
N LYS A 62 -41.95 17.37 -18.37
CA LYS A 62 -42.28 18.35 -17.32
C LYS A 62 -41.02 18.70 -16.51
N LEU A 63 -40.91 19.97 -16.15
CA LEU A 63 -39.97 20.43 -15.13
C LEU A 63 -40.61 20.26 -13.74
N LEU A 64 -39.84 19.73 -12.79
CA LEU A 64 -40.20 19.67 -11.39
C LEU A 64 -40.25 21.09 -10.79
N PRO A 65 -40.93 21.30 -9.65
CA PRO A 65 -40.98 22.62 -8.99
C PRO A 65 -39.61 23.20 -8.59
N CYS A 66 -38.57 22.37 -8.53
CA CYS A 66 -37.18 22.80 -8.35
C CYS A 66 -36.46 23.22 -9.65
N GLY A 67 -37.15 23.23 -10.79
CA GLY A 67 -36.60 23.59 -12.10
C GLY A 67 -35.90 22.45 -12.84
N HIS A 68 -35.71 21.28 -12.23
CA HIS A 68 -35.06 20.12 -12.86
C HIS A 68 -36.03 19.29 -13.72
N ALA A 69 -35.54 18.68 -14.79
CA ALA A 69 -36.34 17.78 -15.62
C ALA A 69 -36.80 16.53 -14.85
N CYS A 70 -38.03 16.10 -15.08
CA CYS A 70 -38.56 14.87 -14.50
C CYS A 70 -37.87 13.63 -15.10
N SER A 71 -37.42 12.70 -14.25
CA SER A 71 -36.76 11.46 -14.68
C SER A 71 -37.72 10.28 -14.91
N LYS A 72 -39.04 10.51 -14.78
CA LYS A 72 -40.09 9.49 -14.87
C LYS A 72 -40.71 9.42 -16.26
N LYS A 73 -41.49 8.37 -16.52
CA LYS A 73 -42.32 8.28 -17.74
C LYS A 73 -43.53 9.22 -17.65
N CYS A 74 -44.10 9.62 -18.78
CA CYS A 74 -45.20 10.58 -18.81
C CYS A 74 -46.49 10.06 -18.14
N ASN A 75 -46.72 8.74 -18.18
CA ASN A 75 -47.83 8.09 -17.47
C ASN A 75 -47.60 7.90 -15.96
N GLU A 76 -46.40 8.19 -15.46
CA GLU A 76 -46.06 8.09 -14.04
C GLU A 76 -46.25 9.43 -13.33
N VAL A 77 -46.54 9.37 -12.03
CA VAL A 77 -46.56 10.57 -11.19
C VAL A 77 -45.13 11.12 -11.10
N CYS A 78 -44.98 12.42 -11.37
CA CYS A 78 -43.68 13.08 -11.35
C CYS A 78 -43.06 13.04 -9.95
N THR A 79 -41.74 12.91 -9.89
CA THR A 79 -40.98 12.85 -8.64
C THR A 79 -41.23 14.11 -7.80
N PRO A 80 -41.67 13.99 -6.53
CA PRO A 80 -41.81 15.15 -5.66
C PRO A 80 -40.48 15.87 -5.45
N ILE A 81 -40.53 17.18 -5.15
CA ILE A 81 -39.33 18.01 -4.96
C ILE A 81 -38.38 17.45 -3.88
N PHE A 82 -38.92 16.86 -2.81
CA PHE A 82 -38.17 16.26 -1.70
C PHE A 82 -37.49 14.91 -2.06
N GLU A 83 -37.65 14.43 -3.29
CA GLU A 83 -36.99 13.23 -3.83
C GLU A 83 -36.05 13.55 -5.00
N CYS A 84 -35.92 14.83 -5.37
CA CYS A 84 -35.02 15.24 -6.44
C CYS A 84 -33.56 14.90 -6.10
N SER A 85 -32.94 14.04 -6.91
CA SER A 85 -31.57 13.56 -6.71
C SER A 85 -30.52 14.28 -7.57
N VAL A 86 -30.93 15.31 -8.32
CA VAL A 86 -29.99 16.12 -9.12
C VAL A 86 -29.01 16.85 -8.20
N LEU A 87 -27.72 16.76 -8.51
CA LEU A 87 -26.66 17.39 -7.72
C LEU A 87 -26.56 18.88 -8.06
N VAL A 88 -26.59 19.75 -7.05
CA VAL A 88 -26.49 21.20 -7.19
C VAL A 88 -25.43 21.79 -6.26
N LEU A 89 -24.83 22.91 -6.67
CA LEU A 89 -23.99 23.74 -5.79
C LEU A 89 -24.90 24.47 -4.81
N HIS A 90 -24.56 24.43 -3.52
CA HIS A 90 -25.33 25.12 -2.49
C HIS A 90 -24.53 26.29 -1.92
N SER A 91 -24.89 27.51 -2.31
CA SER A 91 -24.22 28.75 -1.92
C SER A 91 -24.31 29.10 -0.43
N SER A 92 -25.21 28.44 0.32
CA SER A 92 -25.48 28.71 1.74
C SER A 92 -25.07 27.57 2.69
N VAL A 93 -24.39 26.53 2.21
CA VAL A 93 -23.78 25.52 3.10
C VAL A 93 -22.33 25.90 3.32
N GLN A 94 -22.02 26.34 4.54
CA GLN A 94 -20.64 26.39 5.02
C GLN A 94 -20.15 24.95 5.10
N SER A 95 -19.45 24.51 4.06
CA SER A 95 -18.87 23.17 4.04
C SER A 95 -17.91 23.03 5.20
N LEU A 96 -17.93 21.89 5.90
CA LEU A 96 -16.95 21.63 6.96
C LEU A 96 -15.53 21.50 6.38
N CYS A 97 -15.39 21.34 5.06
CA CYS A 97 -14.10 21.35 4.37
C CYS A 97 -13.92 22.67 3.60
N PRO A 98 -12.69 23.19 3.44
CA PRO A 98 -12.41 24.47 2.79
C PRO A 98 -12.59 24.44 1.25
N HIS A 99 -13.31 23.46 0.70
CA HIS A 99 -13.47 23.27 -0.73
C HIS A 99 -14.71 24.00 -1.26
N PRO A 100 -14.57 24.88 -2.28
CA PRO A 100 -15.62 25.82 -2.68
C PRO A 100 -16.79 25.19 -3.47
N ASP A 101 -16.62 23.99 -4.05
CA ASP A 101 -17.57 23.42 -5.02
C ASP A 101 -18.16 22.06 -4.61
N VAL A 102 -18.72 21.98 -3.40
CA VAL A 102 -19.35 20.73 -2.94
C VAL A 102 -20.79 20.61 -3.45
N LEU A 103 -21.05 19.56 -4.24
CA LEU A 103 -22.36 19.25 -4.78
C LEU A 103 -23.18 18.39 -3.81
N VAL A 104 -24.46 18.75 -3.61
CA VAL A 104 -25.41 17.97 -2.81
C VAL A 104 -26.71 17.73 -3.58
N PRO A 105 -27.46 16.64 -3.32
CA PRO A 105 -28.76 16.41 -3.96
C PRO A 105 -29.77 17.53 -3.68
N CYS A 106 -30.47 17.98 -4.72
CA CYS A 106 -31.43 19.09 -4.72
C CYS A 106 -32.53 18.96 -3.66
N LYS A 107 -32.96 17.74 -3.33
CA LYS A 107 -33.92 17.47 -2.24
C LYS A 107 -33.52 18.06 -0.88
N TYR A 108 -32.24 18.33 -0.66
CA TYR A 108 -31.73 18.94 0.57
C TYR A 108 -31.57 20.46 0.46
N GLY A 109 -31.71 21.06 -0.72
CA GLY A 109 -31.37 22.47 -1.02
C GLY A 109 -32.25 23.55 -0.39
N LYS A 110 -33.11 23.22 0.58
CA LYS A 110 -33.89 24.17 1.39
C LYS A 110 -33.76 23.97 2.89
N GLN A 111 -32.97 22.99 3.34
CA GLN A 111 -32.78 22.72 4.77
C GLN A 111 -31.38 23.20 5.17
N SER A 112 -31.26 23.99 6.23
CA SER A 112 -30.00 24.32 6.88
C SER A 112 -29.92 23.55 8.19
N THR A 113 -29.31 22.37 8.17
CA THR A 113 -29.16 21.51 9.35
C THR A 113 -27.77 20.86 9.37
N GLU A 114 -27.29 20.43 10.54
CA GLU A 114 -26.06 19.63 10.70
C GLU A 114 -25.99 18.44 9.70
N LYS A 115 -27.15 17.89 9.31
CA LYS A 115 -27.26 16.83 8.30
C LYS A 115 -26.73 17.26 6.93
N LEU A 116 -26.86 18.52 6.52
CA LEU A 116 -26.27 18.99 5.26
C LEU A 116 -24.78 19.20 5.33
N GLN A 117 -24.25 19.54 6.51
CA GLN A 117 -22.80 19.68 6.71
C GLN A 117 -22.10 18.32 6.61
N ASP A 118 -22.69 17.27 7.21
CA ASP A 118 -22.22 15.88 7.07
C ASP A 118 -22.39 15.36 5.62
N LEU A 119 -23.51 15.69 4.96
CA LEU A 119 -23.75 15.30 3.57
C LEU A 119 -22.80 16.03 2.59
N SER A 120 -22.48 17.29 2.85
CA SER A 120 -21.49 18.08 2.11
C SER A 120 -20.11 17.41 2.25
N LEU A 121 -19.70 17.08 3.47
CA LEU A 121 -18.45 16.37 3.69
C LEU A 121 -18.42 15.03 2.92
N LYS A 122 -19.43 14.17 3.08
CA LYS A 122 -19.49 12.86 2.40
C LYS A 122 -19.44 12.93 0.88
N ASN A 123 -19.99 13.98 0.27
CA ASN A 123 -20.02 14.16 -1.18
C ASN A 123 -18.83 14.95 -1.73
N CYS A 124 -17.88 15.39 -0.88
CA CYS A 124 -16.72 16.11 -1.35
C CYS A 124 -15.76 15.19 -2.12
N ARG A 125 -15.65 15.42 -3.44
CA ARG A 125 -14.82 14.62 -4.36
C ARG A 125 -13.40 15.16 -4.57
N GLN A 126 -13.03 16.25 -3.91
CA GLN A 126 -11.68 16.81 -3.99
C GLN A 126 -10.64 15.76 -3.53
N PRO A 127 -9.48 15.64 -4.22
CA PRO A 127 -8.46 14.68 -3.84
C PRO A 127 -7.93 14.99 -2.44
N CYS A 128 -7.73 13.96 -1.62
CA CYS A 128 -7.19 14.14 -0.28
C CYS A 128 -5.73 14.60 -0.31
N ALA A 129 -4.92 14.00 -1.19
CA ALA A 129 -3.51 14.32 -1.46
C ALA A 129 -2.56 14.37 -0.24
N GLU A 130 -2.99 13.85 0.92
CA GLU A 130 -2.18 13.84 2.14
C GLU A 130 -1.09 12.75 2.06
N THR A 131 0.06 13.00 2.68
CA THR A 131 1.11 11.98 2.81
C THR A 131 0.79 11.05 3.97
N LEU A 132 0.51 9.79 3.66
CA LEU A 132 0.20 8.77 4.66
C LEU A 132 1.43 8.44 5.50
N LEU A 133 1.23 7.80 6.66
CA LEU A 133 2.32 7.26 7.48
C LEU A 133 3.19 6.24 6.73
N CYS A 134 2.67 5.67 5.63
CA CYS A 134 3.47 4.82 4.76
C CYS A 134 4.49 5.58 3.89
N GLY A 135 4.33 6.90 3.75
CA GLY A 135 5.09 7.76 2.83
C GLY A 135 4.42 7.94 1.46
N HIS A 136 3.37 7.16 1.16
CA HIS A 136 2.61 7.30 -0.09
C HIS A 136 1.54 8.38 0.00
N THR A 137 1.18 8.97 -1.13
CA THR A 137 0.10 9.94 -1.23
C THR A 137 -1.27 9.25 -1.17
N CYS A 138 -2.19 9.79 -0.39
CA CYS A 138 -3.55 9.27 -0.30
C CYS A 138 -4.30 9.47 -1.63
N THR A 139 -4.70 8.36 -2.27
CA THR A 139 -5.49 8.37 -3.52
C THR A 139 -7.01 8.47 -3.27
N GLY A 140 -7.43 8.75 -2.03
CA GLY A 140 -8.84 8.93 -1.66
C GLY A 140 -9.32 10.36 -1.87
N THR A 141 -10.61 10.58 -1.71
CA THR A 141 -11.22 11.92 -1.72
C THR A 141 -11.39 12.49 -0.31
N CYS A 142 -11.61 13.80 -0.20
CA CYS A 142 -11.87 14.48 1.06
C CYS A 142 -13.08 13.89 1.81
N GLY A 143 -14.14 13.51 1.08
CA GLY A 143 -15.32 12.88 1.68
C GLY A 143 -15.08 11.47 2.18
N GLU A 144 -14.36 10.64 1.43
CA GLU A 144 -13.94 9.31 1.88
C GLU A 144 -13.00 9.39 3.08
N CYS A 145 -12.08 10.37 3.08
CA CYS A 145 -11.09 10.54 4.14
C CYS A 145 -11.60 11.34 5.34
N GLN A 146 -12.84 11.82 5.28
CA GLN A 146 -13.46 12.71 6.28
C GLN A 146 -12.52 13.86 6.70
N GLN A 147 -12.04 14.65 5.73
CA GLN A 147 -11.04 15.71 5.96
C GLN A 147 -9.75 15.19 6.62
N LYS A 148 -9.13 14.16 6.04
CA LYS A 148 -7.82 13.63 6.47
C LYS A 148 -7.83 12.92 7.83
N ARG A 149 -9.01 12.55 8.36
CA ARG A 149 -9.12 11.84 9.65
C ARG A 149 -9.00 10.33 9.50
N PHE A 150 -9.59 9.78 8.44
CA PHE A 150 -9.65 8.34 8.19
C PHE A 150 -9.30 8.04 6.74
N HIS A 151 -8.00 8.05 6.42
CA HIS A 151 -7.57 7.69 5.08
C HIS A 151 -7.91 6.24 4.74
N LYS A 152 -8.23 6.00 3.48
CA LYS A 152 -8.35 4.63 2.97
C LYS A 152 -7.01 3.89 3.07
N VAL A 153 -7.08 2.56 3.08
CA VAL A 153 -5.90 1.70 3.07
C VAL A 153 -5.04 2.02 1.84
N CYS A 154 -3.73 2.09 2.03
CA CYS A 154 -2.80 2.31 0.94
C CYS A 154 -2.64 1.01 0.14
N ASN A 155 -2.94 1.08 -1.16
CA ASN A 155 -2.79 -0.05 -2.07
C ASN A 155 -1.61 0.12 -3.04
N GLU A 156 -0.73 1.11 -2.77
CA GLU A 156 0.51 1.26 -3.52
C GLU A 156 1.47 0.12 -3.18
N GLN A 157 2.34 -0.26 -4.12
CA GLN A 157 3.35 -1.27 -3.86
C GLN A 157 4.35 -0.76 -2.82
N CYS A 158 4.57 -1.52 -1.74
CA CYS A 158 5.54 -1.13 -0.72
C CYS A 158 6.96 -1.37 -1.20
N GLU A 159 7.81 -0.34 -1.22
CA GLU A 159 9.23 -0.46 -1.59
C GLU A 159 10.21 -0.46 -0.41
N ARG A 160 9.70 -0.50 0.84
CA ARG A 160 10.54 -0.45 2.04
C ARG A 160 11.48 -1.65 2.13
N ILE A 161 12.69 -1.40 2.61
CA ILE A 161 13.67 -2.45 2.92
C ILE A 161 13.47 -2.90 4.37
N HIS A 162 13.22 -4.18 4.59
CA HIS A 162 13.15 -4.75 5.93
C HIS A 162 14.54 -4.74 6.60
N ILE A 163 14.59 -4.84 7.92
CA ILE A 163 15.85 -4.97 8.68
C ILE A 163 16.76 -6.12 8.21
N CYS A 164 16.19 -7.13 7.54
CA CYS A 164 16.93 -8.25 6.93
C CYS A 164 17.53 -7.92 5.55
N GLY A 165 17.36 -6.71 5.05
CA GLY A 165 17.86 -6.25 3.74
C GLY A 165 16.96 -6.62 2.55
N HIS A 166 15.86 -7.35 2.75
CA HIS A 166 14.93 -7.66 1.67
C HIS A 166 13.97 -6.52 1.40
N ARG A 167 13.74 -6.23 0.12
CA ARG A 167 12.72 -5.28 -0.34
C ARG A 167 11.34 -5.91 -0.21
N CYS A 168 10.42 -5.21 0.46
CA CYS A 168 9.00 -5.55 0.46
C CYS A 168 8.46 -5.47 -0.97
N ARG A 169 7.50 -6.31 -1.34
CA ARG A 169 6.83 -6.24 -2.66
C ARG A 169 5.31 -6.39 -2.55
N LEU A 170 4.80 -6.35 -1.34
CA LEU A 170 3.36 -6.45 -1.06
C LEU A 170 2.73 -5.07 -1.12
N ASP A 171 1.41 -5.04 -1.26
CA ASP A 171 0.64 -3.82 -1.13
C ASP A 171 0.91 -3.18 0.23
N CYS A 172 0.95 -1.86 0.24
CA CYS A 172 1.42 -1.09 1.38
C CYS A 172 0.42 -1.11 2.55
N SER A 173 0.50 -2.17 3.34
CA SER A 173 -0.06 -2.22 4.68
C SER A 173 0.90 -1.56 5.67
N SER A 174 0.41 -0.61 6.48
CA SER A 174 1.17 -0.07 7.61
C SER A 174 0.68 -0.72 8.91
N PRO A 175 1.53 -1.47 9.65
CA PRO A 175 2.95 -1.79 9.37
C PRO A 175 3.14 -2.94 8.35
N CYS A 176 4.33 -3.00 7.73
CA CYS A 176 4.68 -4.07 6.79
C CYS A 176 4.70 -5.44 7.50
N PRO A 177 4.18 -6.51 6.89
CA PRO A 177 4.25 -7.85 7.44
C PRO A 177 5.71 -8.37 7.49
N PRO A 178 6.01 -9.44 8.25
CA PRO A 178 7.36 -10.00 8.25
C PRO A 178 7.78 -10.50 6.87
N CYS A 179 9.08 -10.44 6.61
CA CYS A 179 9.63 -10.85 5.33
C CYS A 179 9.53 -12.36 5.09
N GLU A 180 8.77 -12.78 4.09
CA GLU A 180 8.62 -14.18 3.68
C GLU A 180 9.60 -14.62 2.58
N ALA A 181 10.43 -13.71 2.07
CA ALA A 181 11.47 -14.05 1.10
C ALA A 181 12.44 -15.12 1.64
N ARG A 182 13.11 -15.84 0.74
CA ARG A 182 14.13 -16.82 1.11
C ARG A 182 15.30 -16.13 1.84
N CYS A 183 15.77 -16.72 2.94
CA CYS A 183 16.88 -16.14 3.69
C CYS A 183 18.16 -16.05 2.85
N SER A 184 18.81 -14.89 2.88
CA SER A 184 20.08 -14.62 2.17
C SER A 184 21.33 -14.99 2.97
N TYR A 185 21.18 -15.38 4.24
CA TYR A 185 22.31 -15.76 5.10
C TYR A 185 22.96 -17.05 4.61
N LYS A 186 24.29 -17.01 4.47
CA LYS A 186 25.14 -18.16 4.18
C LYS A 186 26.47 -18.00 4.90
N CYS A 187 27.07 -19.13 5.25
CA CYS A 187 28.48 -19.21 5.63
C CYS A 187 29.22 -20.08 4.62
N ARG A 188 30.53 -20.28 4.80
CA ARG A 188 31.33 -21.16 3.92
C ARG A 188 30.91 -22.63 3.95
N HIS A 189 30.13 -23.04 4.94
CA HIS A 189 29.72 -24.44 5.11
C HIS A 189 28.28 -24.68 4.63
N MET A 190 27.39 -23.70 4.75
CA MET A 190 25.99 -23.87 4.40
C MET A 190 25.30 -22.56 3.97
N THR A 191 24.25 -22.71 3.18
CA THR A 191 23.30 -21.64 2.85
C THR A 191 21.98 -21.89 3.56
N CYS A 192 21.43 -20.86 4.22
CA CYS A 192 20.15 -20.98 4.91
C CYS A 192 19.02 -21.28 3.92
N LYS A 193 18.23 -22.32 4.19
CA LYS A 193 17.09 -22.73 3.36
C LYS A 193 15.73 -22.29 3.93
N ARG A 194 15.71 -21.62 5.09
CA ARG A 194 14.49 -21.16 5.75
C ARG A 194 13.94 -19.86 5.16
N SER A 195 12.66 -19.62 5.41
CA SER A 195 12.02 -18.32 5.16
C SER A 195 12.68 -17.25 6.04
N CYS A 196 12.79 -16.03 5.51
CA CYS A 196 13.56 -14.98 6.19
C CYS A 196 12.92 -14.54 7.52
N ASN A 197 11.61 -14.67 7.70
CA ASN A 197 10.93 -14.40 8.97
C ASN A 197 11.30 -15.40 10.08
N GLU A 198 11.96 -16.50 9.75
CA GLU A 198 12.44 -17.48 10.71
C GLU A 198 13.88 -17.21 11.17
N ARG A 199 14.23 -17.78 12.33
CA ARG A 199 15.61 -17.77 12.83
C ARG A 199 16.45 -18.78 12.02
N CYS A 200 17.61 -18.34 11.56
CA CYS A 200 18.59 -19.19 10.90
C CYS A 200 19.08 -20.29 11.85
N ASN A 201 19.30 -21.50 11.32
CA ASN A 201 19.93 -22.57 12.08
C ASN A 201 21.41 -22.24 12.36
N PRO A 202 21.91 -22.53 13.57
CA PRO A 202 23.35 -22.47 13.84
C PRO A 202 24.13 -23.44 12.94
N CYS A 203 25.31 -23.03 12.50
CA CYS A 203 26.27 -23.90 11.82
C CYS A 203 27.29 -24.38 12.85
N TYR A 204 27.35 -25.71 13.06
CA TYR A 204 28.21 -26.32 14.08
C TYR A 204 29.58 -26.75 13.55
N ASP A 205 29.80 -26.68 12.24
CA ASP A 205 31.10 -26.98 11.62
C ASP A 205 32.21 -26.06 12.14
N GLU A 206 33.44 -26.55 12.14
CA GLU A 206 34.61 -25.79 12.58
C GLU A 206 34.85 -24.55 11.70
N CYS A 207 35.19 -23.43 12.32
CA CYS A 207 35.42 -22.16 11.63
C CYS A 207 36.60 -22.25 10.65
N SER A 208 36.31 -22.22 9.34
CA SER A 208 37.32 -22.21 8.27
C SER A 208 38.21 -20.96 8.17
N TRP A 209 38.06 -19.97 9.07
CA TRP A 209 38.91 -18.77 9.06
C TRP A 209 40.27 -19.02 9.70
N GLN A 210 41.28 -19.14 8.85
CA GLN A 210 42.66 -19.42 9.22
C GLN A 210 43.65 -18.64 8.35
N CYS A 211 44.81 -18.33 8.91
CA CYS A 211 46.00 -17.93 8.16
C CYS A 211 47.24 -18.50 8.83
N LYS A 212 48.41 -18.31 8.22
CA LYS A 212 49.70 -18.75 8.79
C LYS A 212 50.03 -18.17 10.18
N HIS A 213 49.28 -17.17 10.65
CA HIS A 213 49.52 -16.51 11.95
C HIS A 213 48.56 -17.00 13.04
N GLU A 214 47.30 -17.24 12.70
CA GLU A 214 46.25 -17.61 13.65
C GLU A 214 45.18 -18.46 12.95
N THR A 215 44.69 -19.47 13.66
CA THR A 215 43.60 -20.37 13.23
C THR A 215 42.51 -20.40 14.28
N CYS A 216 41.25 -20.32 13.85
CA CYS A 216 40.11 -20.47 14.74
C CYS A 216 39.67 -21.94 14.82
N ARG A 217 39.36 -22.43 16.03
CA ARG A 217 38.80 -23.78 16.27
C ARG A 217 37.39 -23.78 16.85
N MET A 218 36.73 -22.62 16.84
CA MET A 218 35.35 -22.47 17.32
C MET A 218 34.36 -22.96 16.28
N SER A 219 33.13 -23.30 16.70
CA SER A 219 32.04 -23.54 15.75
C SER A 219 31.68 -22.28 14.96
N CYS A 220 31.20 -22.47 13.73
CA CYS A 220 30.88 -21.39 12.80
C CYS A 220 29.69 -20.51 13.23
N SER A 221 28.87 -20.91 14.19
CA SER A 221 27.82 -20.04 14.75
C SER A 221 28.31 -19.14 15.89
N GLU A 222 29.47 -19.44 16.47
CA GLU A 222 30.03 -18.69 17.59
C GLU A 222 30.86 -17.49 17.15
N PHE A 223 31.10 -16.54 18.06
CA PHE A 223 32.03 -15.46 17.76
C PHE A 223 33.44 -16.00 17.64
N CYS A 224 34.07 -15.71 16.51
CA CYS A 224 35.43 -16.12 16.24
C CYS A 224 36.39 -15.34 17.16
N LYS A 225 37.25 -16.07 17.89
CA LYS A 225 38.27 -15.46 18.78
C LYS A 225 39.53 -15.00 18.03
N ARG A 226 39.76 -15.50 16.81
CA ARG A 226 40.85 -15.07 15.93
C ARG A 226 40.71 -13.58 15.60
N ARG A 227 41.82 -12.83 15.67
CA ARG A 227 41.84 -11.40 15.32
C ARG A 227 41.95 -11.22 13.81
N ARG A 228 41.61 -10.02 13.31
CA ARG A 228 41.85 -9.68 11.90
C ARG A 228 43.34 -9.66 11.63
N CYS A 229 43.74 -10.26 10.51
CA CYS A 229 45.14 -10.28 10.12
C CYS A 229 45.44 -9.05 9.26
N TYR A 230 46.20 -8.10 9.80
CA TYR A 230 46.62 -6.89 9.07
C TYR A 230 47.97 -7.03 8.37
N LYS A 231 48.54 -8.25 8.30
CA LYS A 231 49.77 -8.48 7.53
C LYS A 231 49.45 -8.45 6.04
N ALA A 232 50.32 -7.78 5.27
CA ALA A 232 50.19 -7.69 3.82
C ALA A 232 50.17 -9.08 3.16
N CYS A 233 49.44 -9.19 2.06
CA CYS A 233 49.53 -10.38 1.22
C CYS A 233 50.95 -10.51 0.63
N GLN A 234 51.45 -11.75 0.57
CA GLN A 234 52.75 -12.09 -0.02
C GLN A 234 52.62 -12.65 -1.44
N MET A 235 51.42 -12.63 -2.02
CA MET A 235 51.19 -13.08 -3.39
C MET A 235 51.51 -11.97 -4.38
N GLU A 236 52.04 -12.38 -5.53
CA GLU A 236 52.24 -11.53 -6.70
C GLU A 236 51.04 -11.68 -7.64
N LEU A 237 50.58 -10.56 -8.18
CA LEU A 237 49.53 -10.52 -9.19
C LEU A 237 50.10 -10.98 -10.54
N LYS A 238 49.24 -11.22 -11.53
CA LYS A 238 49.65 -11.64 -12.89
C LYS A 238 50.62 -10.66 -13.56
N CYS A 239 50.58 -9.39 -13.18
CA CYS A 239 51.48 -8.35 -13.68
C CYS A 239 52.86 -8.33 -12.97
N GLY A 240 53.13 -9.24 -12.04
CA GLY A 240 54.38 -9.32 -11.27
C GLY A 240 54.44 -8.38 -10.05
N HIS A 241 53.47 -7.47 -9.89
CA HIS A 241 53.43 -6.57 -8.73
C HIS A 241 52.82 -7.23 -7.49
N GLN A 242 53.23 -6.76 -6.32
CA GLN A 242 52.72 -7.23 -5.04
C GLN A 242 51.22 -6.93 -4.86
N CYS A 243 50.48 -7.89 -4.31
CA CYS A 243 49.07 -7.74 -3.98
C CYS A 243 48.80 -6.64 -2.93
N ILE A 244 47.75 -5.85 -3.18
CA ILE A 244 47.28 -4.75 -2.32
C ILE A 244 46.36 -5.22 -1.18
N GLY A 245 46.11 -6.53 -1.05
CA GLY A 245 45.26 -7.14 -0.03
C GLY A 245 46.00 -7.61 1.22
N PHE A 246 45.30 -8.43 2.01
CA PHE A 246 45.79 -9.00 3.26
C PHE A 246 46.06 -10.50 3.19
N CYS A 247 46.84 -11.00 4.14
CA CYS A 247 47.22 -12.41 4.24
C CYS A 247 45.99 -13.34 4.39
N SER A 248 45.94 -14.38 3.55
CA SER A 248 44.92 -15.45 3.55
C SER A 248 43.49 -14.96 3.36
N GLU A 249 43.34 -13.83 2.68
CA GLU A 249 42.05 -13.31 2.24
C GLU A 249 41.99 -13.26 0.72
N PRO A 250 40.80 -13.29 0.11
CA PRO A 250 40.65 -13.14 -1.32
C PRO A 250 41.35 -11.87 -1.81
N CYS A 251 42.30 -12.05 -2.73
CA CYS A 251 43.08 -10.95 -3.28
C CYS A 251 42.23 -10.20 -4.31
N PRO A 252 42.16 -8.86 -4.26
CA PRO A 252 41.71 -8.07 -5.40
C PRO A 252 42.57 -8.41 -6.62
N ASP A 253 41.96 -8.48 -7.79
CA ASP A 253 42.65 -8.70 -9.07
C ASP A 253 43.32 -7.43 -9.61
N LYS A 254 43.08 -6.29 -8.96
CA LYS A 254 43.61 -4.97 -9.32
C LYS A 254 44.96 -4.67 -8.68
N CYS A 255 45.84 -4.08 -9.48
CA CYS A 255 47.18 -3.67 -9.11
C CYS A 255 47.24 -2.16 -8.85
N ARG A 256 47.99 -1.73 -7.82
CA ARG A 256 48.20 -0.30 -7.52
C ARG A 256 48.78 0.49 -8.71
N PHE A 257 49.67 -0.12 -9.48
CA PHE A 257 50.41 0.53 -10.56
C PHE A 257 49.75 0.34 -11.92
N CYS A 258 49.25 -0.88 -12.21
CA CYS A 258 48.63 -1.15 -13.51
C CYS A 258 47.18 -0.65 -13.60
N ASP A 259 46.47 -0.57 -12.46
CA ASP A 259 45.07 -0.16 -12.38
C ASP A 259 44.91 1.09 -11.49
N GLU A 260 45.85 2.03 -11.59
CA GLU A 260 45.91 3.21 -10.71
C GLU A 260 44.59 4.00 -10.71
N ASP A 261 43.95 4.19 -11.87
CA ASP A 261 42.69 4.91 -12.00
C ASP A 261 41.56 4.29 -11.16
N GLU A 262 41.46 2.95 -11.14
CA GLU A 262 40.43 2.24 -10.37
C GLU A 262 40.79 2.17 -8.88
N VAL A 263 42.06 1.94 -8.55
CA VAL A 263 42.51 1.74 -7.16
C VAL A 263 42.60 3.06 -6.39
N SER A 264 42.90 4.17 -7.09
CA SER A 264 42.98 5.52 -6.53
C SER A 264 41.66 6.29 -6.66
N SER A 265 40.63 5.69 -7.27
CA SER A 265 39.27 6.24 -7.32
C SER A 265 38.77 6.49 -5.91
N GLU A 266 38.47 7.74 -5.62
CA GLU A 266 38.09 8.17 -4.28
C GLU A 266 36.69 7.66 -3.94
N TYR A 267 36.58 6.88 -2.86
CA TYR A 267 35.32 6.35 -2.37
C TYR A 267 35.11 6.69 -0.90
N PHE A 268 36.15 6.51 -0.08
CA PHE A 268 36.20 6.87 1.33
C PHE A 268 37.24 7.96 1.65
N GLY A 269 38.02 8.41 0.67
CA GLY A 269 39.04 9.47 0.83
C GLY A 269 40.40 8.94 1.31
N THR A 270 40.53 7.63 1.50
CA THR A 270 41.73 6.97 2.03
C THR A 270 42.46 6.13 0.99
N GLU A 271 41.90 6.00 -0.21
CA GLU A 271 42.36 5.10 -1.28
C GLU A 271 43.76 5.45 -1.79
N LYS A 272 44.08 6.75 -1.90
CA LYS A 272 45.33 7.28 -2.46
C LYS A 272 46.57 7.09 -1.57
N LYS A 273 46.41 6.62 -0.34
CA LYS A 273 47.56 6.38 0.55
C LYS A 273 48.48 5.32 -0.05
N PRO A 274 49.81 5.50 -0.07
CA PRO A 274 50.73 4.59 -0.76
C PRO A 274 50.68 3.15 -0.21
N ASN A 275 50.42 3.01 1.10
CA ASN A 275 50.31 1.71 1.78
C ASN A 275 48.87 1.29 2.07
N ALA A 276 47.86 1.95 1.47
CA ALA A 276 46.47 1.54 1.66
C ALA A 276 46.26 0.10 1.18
N LYS A 277 45.53 -0.65 1.99
CA LYS A 277 45.20 -2.05 1.76
C LYS A 277 43.72 -2.19 1.47
N PHE A 278 43.39 -3.15 0.61
CA PHE A 278 42.03 -3.31 0.10
C PHE A 278 41.43 -4.65 0.51
N VAL A 279 40.11 -4.65 0.67
CA VAL A 279 39.31 -5.83 0.99
C VAL A 279 38.36 -6.11 -0.16
N LEU A 280 38.44 -7.32 -0.72
CA LEU A 280 37.51 -7.79 -1.73
C LEU A 280 36.25 -8.36 -1.05
N LEU A 281 35.08 -7.81 -1.38
CA LEU A 281 33.80 -8.33 -0.92
C LEU A 281 33.41 -9.56 -1.75
N GLU A 282 33.54 -10.74 -1.17
CA GLU A 282 33.27 -12.04 -1.80
C GLU A 282 31.85 -12.16 -2.40
N ASP A 283 30.89 -11.40 -1.85
CA ASP A 283 29.49 -11.46 -2.30
C ASP A 283 29.26 -10.80 -3.66
N CYS A 284 30.06 -9.79 -4.03
CA CYS A 284 29.83 -8.96 -5.22
C CYS A 284 31.07 -8.70 -6.09
N GLY A 285 32.28 -9.03 -5.61
CA GLY A 285 33.53 -8.77 -6.32
C GLY A 285 33.99 -7.32 -6.28
N HIS A 286 33.28 -6.41 -5.62
CA HIS A 286 33.77 -5.06 -5.38
C HIS A 286 34.82 -5.05 -4.27
N PHE A 287 35.84 -4.22 -4.43
CA PHE A 287 36.90 -4.02 -3.46
C PHE A 287 36.89 -2.57 -2.96
N PHE A 288 37.31 -2.37 -1.71
CA PHE A 288 37.38 -1.07 -1.08
C PHE A 288 38.58 -0.97 -0.16
N GLU A 289 39.04 0.24 0.12
CA GLU A 289 40.06 0.49 1.13
C GLU A 289 39.56 0.03 2.51
N SER A 290 40.46 -0.63 3.25
CA SER A 290 40.14 -1.35 4.48
C SER A 290 39.62 -0.45 5.60
N ASP A 291 40.29 0.66 5.90
CA ASP A 291 39.92 1.52 7.01
C ASP A 291 38.59 2.23 6.75
N GLY A 292 38.40 2.76 5.54
CA GLY A 292 37.14 3.38 5.10
C GLY A 292 35.97 2.40 5.16
N LEU A 293 36.18 1.16 4.70
CA LEU A 293 35.16 0.11 4.77
C LEU A 293 34.85 -0.29 6.23
N GLU A 294 35.85 -0.35 7.12
CA GLU A 294 35.61 -0.64 8.54
C GLU A 294 34.79 0.48 9.22
N ILE A 295 35.04 1.75 8.90
CA ILE A 295 34.22 2.87 9.40
C ILE A 295 32.79 2.73 8.88
N TYR A 296 32.62 2.50 7.57
CA TYR A 296 31.30 2.33 6.94
C TYR A 296 30.48 1.18 7.58
N LEU A 297 31.15 0.09 7.95
CA LEU A 297 30.49 -1.06 8.60
C LEU A 297 30.23 -0.86 10.10
N GLY A 298 30.58 0.29 10.67
CA GLY A 298 30.43 0.58 12.11
C GLY A 298 31.38 -0.23 12.98
N ILE A 299 32.51 -0.67 12.42
CA ILE A 299 33.54 -1.45 13.12
C ILE A 299 34.49 -0.53 13.87
N ARG A 300 34.93 0.54 13.20
CA ARG A 300 35.79 1.59 13.77
C ARG A 300 34.96 2.87 13.88
N GLN A 301 35.23 3.66 14.90
CA GLN A 301 34.61 4.98 15.03
C GLN A 301 35.22 5.93 14.00
N ASN A 302 34.39 6.82 13.46
CA ASN A 302 34.85 7.93 12.65
C ASN A 302 35.58 8.94 13.57
N PRO A 303 36.86 9.25 13.33
CA PRO A 303 37.60 10.22 14.14
C PRO A 303 36.97 11.63 14.16
N HIS A 304 36.16 11.95 13.15
CA HIS A 304 35.59 13.29 12.92
C HIS A 304 34.13 13.44 13.36
N GLU A 305 33.50 12.40 13.92
CA GLU A 305 32.12 12.49 14.44
C GLU A 305 32.05 12.19 15.94
N SER A 306 31.35 13.07 16.67
CA SER A 306 30.97 12.87 18.07
C SER A 306 30.04 11.65 18.20
N ARG A 307 30.27 10.80 19.22
CA ARG A 307 29.55 9.55 19.55
C ARG A 307 28.07 9.50 19.08
N LYS A 308 27.83 9.19 17.82
CA LYS A 308 26.57 8.63 17.36
C LYS A 308 26.77 7.14 17.36
N MET A 309 26.20 6.48 18.37
CA MET A 309 26.11 5.03 18.38
C MET A 309 25.27 4.66 17.17
N ASP A 310 25.88 3.99 16.17
CA ASP A 310 25.18 3.48 15.00
C ASP A 310 24.18 2.42 15.48
N THR A 311 22.95 2.86 15.75
CA THR A 311 21.90 2.10 16.43
C THR A 311 21.02 1.32 15.44
N GLU A 312 21.29 1.43 14.14
CA GLU A 312 20.46 0.82 13.11
C GLU A 312 20.76 -0.68 12.98
N ILE A 313 19.83 -1.50 13.49
CA ILE A 313 19.85 -2.96 13.32
C ILE A 313 19.42 -3.28 11.88
N SER A 314 20.37 -3.27 10.96
CA SER A 314 20.17 -3.62 9.55
C SER A 314 21.34 -4.44 9.00
N VAL A 315 21.06 -5.25 7.97
CA VAL A 315 22.12 -5.97 7.25
C VAL A 315 23.00 -4.96 6.52
N LYS A 316 24.32 -4.99 6.80
CA LYS A 316 25.28 -4.14 6.09
C LYS A 316 25.44 -4.63 4.65
N THR A 317 25.52 -3.67 3.72
CA THR A 317 25.53 -3.93 2.27
C THR A 317 26.78 -3.34 1.62
N CYS A 318 27.11 -3.81 0.42
CA CYS A 318 28.18 -3.26 -0.39
C CYS A 318 27.90 -1.77 -0.65
N PRO A 319 28.87 -0.87 -0.40
CA PRO A 319 28.69 0.55 -0.65
C PRO A 319 28.29 0.88 -2.10
N LYS A 320 28.90 0.19 -3.08
CA LYS A 320 28.72 0.40 -4.52
C LYS A 320 27.41 -0.19 -5.08
N CYS A 321 27.10 -1.45 -4.78
CA CYS A 321 25.95 -2.14 -5.40
C CYS A 321 24.82 -2.53 -4.44
N LYS A 322 24.94 -2.19 -3.16
CA LYS A 322 23.97 -2.51 -2.09
C LYS A 322 23.68 -4.01 -1.90
N LYS A 323 24.51 -4.90 -2.47
CA LYS A 323 24.43 -6.34 -2.23
C LYS A 323 24.80 -6.66 -0.78
N PRO A 324 24.02 -7.47 -0.04
CA PRO A 324 24.33 -7.83 1.35
C PRO A 324 25.74 -8.43 1.51
N ILE A 325 26.46 -8.00 2.55
CA ILE A 325 27.77 -8.54 2.90
C ILE A 325 27.54 -9.69 3.89
N VAL A 326 27.70 -10.92 3.42
CA VAL A 326 27.43 -12.14 4.22
C VAL A 326 28.60 -13.12 4.20
N SER A 327 29.41 -13.16 3.15
CA SER A 327 30.46 -14.17 2.99
C SER A 327 31.85 -13.73 3.45
N THR A 328 32.09 -12.42 3.51
CA THR A 328 33.42 -11.85 3.72
C THR A 328 33.92 -12.13 5.14
N LEU A 329 34.88 -13.05 5.28
CA LEU A 329 35.29 -13.58 6.59
C LEU A 329 35.86 -12.54 7.57
N ARG A 330 36.56 -11.51 7.07
CA ARG A 330 37.09 -10.42 7.92
C ARG A 330 36.00 -9.77 8.78
N PHE A 331 34.79 -9.67 8.24
CA PHE A 331 33.66 -9.02 8.88
C PHE A 331 32.67 -10.01 9.49
N MET A 332 33.03 -11.29 9.55
CA MET A 332 32.15 -12.38 10.00
C MET A 332 31.59 -12.18 11.41
N ASN A 333 32.39 -11.68 12.36
CA ASN A 333 31.88 -11.39 13.71
C ASN A 333 30.82 -10.28 13.69
N ASN A 334 31.03 -9.22 12.92
CA ASN A 334 30.05 -8.15 12.75
C ASN A 334 28.76 -8.66 12.11
N ILE A 335 28.88 -9.46 11.05
CA ILE A 335 27.75 -10.10 10.37
C ILE A 335 26.99 -11.01 11.36
N ARG A 336 27.68 -11.83 12.15
CA ARG A 336 27.08 -12.70 13.18
C ARG A 336 26.34 -11.89 14.25
N PHE A 337 26.93 -10.78 14.72
CA PHE A 337 26.29 -9.89 15.69
C PHE A 337 24.97 -9.33 15.14
N ILE A 338 25.00 -8.79 13.92
CA ILE A 338 23.80 -8.26 13.25
C ILE A 338 22.76 -9.36 13.04
N GLN A 339 23.17 -10.55 12.58
CA GLN A 339 22.27 -11.69 12.39
C GLN A 339 21.62 -12.15 13.71
N ARG A 340 22.35 -12.17 14.83
CA ARG A 340 21.81 -12.47 16.16
C ARG A 340 20.76 -11.43 16.58
N ASN A 341 21.04 -10.14 16.40
CA ASN A 341 20.09 -9.04 16.71
C ASN A 341 18.84 -9.10 15.84
N ILE A 342 18.99 -9.27 14.52
CA ILE A 342 17.87 -9.46 13.58
C ILE A 342 17.05 -10.70 13.97
N GLY A 343 17.70 -11.80 14.35
CA GLY A 343 17.03 -13.00 14.85
C GLY A 343 16.19 -12.73 16.10
N HIS A 344 16.66 -11.89 17.01
CA HIS A 344 15.91 -11.47 18.20
C HIS A 344 14.70 -10.60 17.83
N VAL A 345 14.87 -9.62 16.92
CA VAL A 345 13.75 -8.80 16.44
C VAL A 345 12.68 -9.64 15.76
N LYS A 346 13.07 -10.61 14.91
CA LYS A 346 12.12 -11.56 14.28
C LYS A 346 11.33 -12.36 15.32
N MET A 347 11.98 -12.78 16.41
CA MET A 347 11.32 -13.48 17.52
C MET A 347 10.28 -12.59 18.22
N LEU A 348 10.61 -11.32 18.47
CA LEU A 348 9.67 -10.35 19.04
C LEU A 348 8.50 -10.07 18.09
N GLN A 349 8.76 -9.90 16.79
CA GLN A 349 7.72 -9.74 15.77
C GLN A 349 6.75 -10.92 15.76
N LYS A 350 7.26 -12.16 15.81
CA LYS A 350 6.42 -13.36 15.87
C LYS A 350 5.53 -13.39 17.11
N LYS A 351 6.09 -13.08 18.30
CA LYS A 351 5.32 -12.98 19.55
C LYS A 351 4.21 -11.93 19.48
N LEU A 352 4.51 -10.75 18.93
CA LEU A 352 3.53 -9.67 18.76
C LEU A 352 2.39 -10.08 17.82
N MET A 353 2.68 -10.81 16.73
CA MET A 353 1.65 -11.26 15.80
C MET A 353 0.77 -12.37 16.38
N THR A 354 1.32 -13.31 17.15
CA THR A 354 0.51 -14.31 17.87
C THR A 354 -0.43 -13.67 18.89
N ASN A 355 0.01 -12.60 19.55
CA ASN A 355 -0.77 -11.86 20.55
C ASN A 355 -1.63 -10.73 19.98
N LYS A 356 -1.63 -10.55 18.65
CA LYS A 356 -2.40 -9.49 17.97
C LYS A 356 -3.89 -9.45 18.37
N PRO A 357 -4.65 -10.56 18.45
CA PRO A 357 -6.05 -10.49 18.87
C PRO A 357 -6.22 -9.96 20.30
N PHE A 358 -5.31 -10.30 21.22
CA PHE A 358 -5.34 -9.82 22.60
C PHE A 358 -5.00 -8.33 22.69
N LEU A 359 -4.01 -7.86 21.93
CA LEU A 359 -3.67 -6.43 21.84
C LEU A 359 -4.79 -5.61 21.19
N GLN A 360 -5.45 -6.16 20.17
CA GLN A 360 -6.61 -5.54 19.52
C GLN A 360 -7.79 -5.42 20.49
N GLN A 361 -8.10 -6.48 21.26
CA GLN A 361 -9.12 -6.44 22.30
C GLN A 361 -8.82 -5.39 23.38
N LYS A 362 -7.55 -5.25 23.78
CA LYS A 362 -7.11 -4.23 24.75
C LYS A 362 -7.25 -2.81 24.20
N LEU A 363 -6.89 -2.60 22.92
CA LEU A 363 -7.08 -1.32 22.21
C LEU A 363 -8.56 -0.97 22.06
N ASP A 364 -9.40 -1.93 21.68
CA ASP A 364 -10.85 -1.74 21.57
C ASP A 364 -11.48 -1.38 22.93
N LEU A 365 -11.01 -2.00 24.02
CA LEU A 365 -11.43 -1.66 25.37
C LEU A 365 -11.02 -0.23 25.76
N ILE A 366 -9.79 0.19 25.44
CA ILE A 366 -9.31 1.56 25.68
C ILE A 366 -10.11 2.58 24.88
N LEU A 367 -10.40 2.29 23.61
CA LEU A 367 -11.21 3.17 22.76
C LEU A 367 -12.65 3.26 23.27
N LYS A 368 -13.25 2.14 23.70
CA LYS A 368 -14.56 2.09 24.36
C LYS A 368 -14.59 2.95 25.63
N ILE A 369 -13.57 2.84 26.49
CA ILE A 369 -13.43 3.67 27.70
C ILE A 369 -13.35 5.16 27.34
N ARG A 370 -12.57 5.53 26.33
CA ARG A 370 -12.47 6.94 25.86
C ARG A 370 -13.77 7.47 25.27
N THR A 371 -14.57 6.63 24.62
CA THR A 371 -15.93 7.01 24.19
C THR A 371 -16.89 7.17 25.36
N ILE A 372 -16.76 6.34 26.41
CA ILE A 372 -17.55 6.46 27.65
C ILE A 372 -17.19 7.75 28.41
N GLU A 373 -15.90 8.11 28.47
CA GLU A 373 -15.44 9.40 29.03
C GLU A 373 -16.01 10.61 28.29
N LYS A 374 -16.27 10.47 26.98
CA LYS A 374 -16.91 11.51 26.14
C LYS A 374 -18.44 11.55 26.23
N SER A 375 -19.10 10.49 26.72
CA SER A 375 -20.55 10.36 26.73
C SER A 375 -21.23 10.61 28.10
N ASN A 376 -20.56 11.34 29.00
CA ASN A 376 -21.04 11.84 30.31
C ASN A 376 -21.07 10.84 31.49
N LEU A 377 -20.14 11.02 32.45
CA LEU A 377 -20.35 10.90 33.91
C LEU A 377 -19.08 11.38 34.64
N ILE A 378 -19.00 12.69 34.91
CA ILE A 378 -17.85 13.38 35.53
C ILE A 378 -17.52 12.91 36.97
N ILE A 379 -18.26 11.98 37.59
CA ILE A 379 -18.10 11.71 39.04
C ILE A 379 -17.74 10.23 39.38
N ALA A 380 -17.93 9.26 38.48
CA ALA A 380 -17.60 7.85 38.77
C ALA A 380 -16.24 7.37 38.20
N GLY A 381 -15.65 8.10 37.25
CA GLY A 381 -14.42 7.70 36.54
C GLY A 381 -13.14 7.71 37.39
N LYS A 382 -13.09 8.48 38.49
CA LYS A 382 -11.91 8.55 39.37
C LYS A 382 -11.65 7.25 40.15
N TYR A 383 -12.69 6.45 40.45
CA TYR A 383 -12.53 5.25 41.26
C TYR A 383 -12.14 4.00 40.45
N VAL A 384 -12.52 3.93 39.16
CA VAL A 384 -12.13 2.80 38.29
C VAL A 384 -10.69 2.95 37.79
N PHE A 385 -10.21 4.18 37.57
CA PHE A 385 -8.84 4.46 37.13
C PHE A 385 -7.78 4.00 38.16
N LEU A 386 -8.09 4.07 39.46
CA LEU A 386 -7.21 3.62 40.54
C LEU A 386 -7.21 2.09 40.74
N TYR A 387 -8.26 1.38 40.34
CA TYR A 387 -8.37 -0.07 40.55
C TYR A 387 -7.61 -0.87 39.47
N ILE A 388 -7.53 -0.35 38.24
CA ILE A 388 -6.88 -1.05 37.11
C ILE A 388 -5.37 -0.80 37.07
N PHE A 389 -4.89 0.40 37.45
CA PHE A 389 -3.45 0.71 37.46
C PHE A 389 -2.67 0.05 38.61
N ARG A 390 -3.33 -0.56 39.61
CA ARG A 390 -2.63 -1.37 40.62
C ARG A 390 -2.20 -2.76 40.13
N TYR A 391 -2.63 -3.16 38.93
CA TYR A 391 -2.25 -4.45 38.33
C TYR A 391 -1.24 -4.34 37.17
N THR A 392 -0.69 -3.14 36.91
CA THR A 392 0.28 -2.92 35.83
C THR A 392 1.76 -3.05 36.23
N ASP A 393 2.09 -3.36 37.49
CA ASP A 393 3.48 -3.51 37.95
C ASP A 393 4.00 -4.96 38.00
N LEU A 394 3.32 -5.90 37.34
CA LEU A 394 3.82 -7.27 37.16
C LEU A 394 3.65 -7.71 35.71
N LEU A 395 4.66 -7.39 34.87
CA LEU A 395 5.24 -8.25 33.81
C LEU A 395 6.31 -7.51 32.99
#